data_AF-A0A2Z6S3B3-F1
#
_entry.id   AF-A0A2Z6S3B3-F1
#
_cell.length_a   1.000
_cell.length_b   1.000
_cell.length_c   1.000
_cell.angle_alpha   90.00
_cell.angle_beta   90.00
_cell.angle_gamma   90.00
#
_symmetry.space_group_name_H-M   'P 1'
#
loop_
_entity.id
_entity.type
_entity.pdbx_description
1 polymer ?
#
loop_
_entity_poly.entity_id
_entity_poly.type
_entity_poly.pdbx_seq_one_letter_code
_entity_poly.pdbx_strand_id
1 'polypeptide(L)'
;MQRFCCPSGTNTQEKNRRNGGCLKEERLKLRRWIGTARWTYNQCLSVVEKEDVNWNKKDVWARCLNAVNFRNNAELKWVMETPYDIRNEAMNDLLKGYSTNFATNRKKFKMKFRSKKDLHQSIVIYFKHWSKSHGEYSFLPKMKLAEPLPNKLEYDSHLIVNQLGEFYLYIPRPLKIRAENQGPMFQKEGSGVISLDPGVRTFMTGYDPSGMAIEWGKNDIGQIYRLCHAYDKLQSKRDQIHEKRNKRKRYKLHHVMLRIHKKIRCLVNDCHYKLVKWLCENYYIILLPEFRTQKIIQRGQRRIGSKTARVMCTWSHFRF
;
A
#
# COMPACT_ATOMS: atom_id res chain seq x y z
N MET A 1 11.32 -0.84 2.00
CA MET A 1 9.92 -0.47 2.36
C MET A 1 9.85 -0.50 3.87
N GLN A 2 9.98 0.65 4.54
CA GLN A 2 10.16 0.65 6.00
C GLN A 2 8.82 0.42 6.71
N ARG A 3 8.75 -0.69 7.46
CA ARG A 3 7.55 -1.14 8.17
C ARG A 3 7.55 -0.62 9.60
N PHE A 4 6.41 -0.13 10.09
CA PHE A 4 6.19 0.01 11.53
C PHE A 4 5.55 -1.27 12.05
N CYS A 5 6.33 -2.17 12.65
CA CYS A 5 5.79 -3.38 13.30
C CYS A 5 5.69 -3.17 14.81
N CYS A 6 4.50 -3.39 15.38
CA CYS A 6 4.38 -3.89 16.74
C CYS A 6 4.63 -5.42 16.66
N PRO A 7 5.45 -6.03 17.52
CA PRO A 7 5.59 -7.48 17.54
C PRO A 7 4.25 -8.12 17.92
N SER A 8 3.67 -8.93 17.03
CA SER A 8 2.71 -9.96 17.42
C SER A 8 3.53 -11.16 17.89
N GLY A 9 3.44 -11.45 19.18
CA GLY A 9 4.39 -12.30 19.90
C GLY A 9 4.53 -13.73 19.40
N THR A 10 5.76 -14.22 19.54
CA THR A 10 6.14 -15.61 19.80
C THR A 10 7.28 -15.58 20.81
N ASN A 11 7.18 -16.43 21.83
CA ASN A 11 8.05 -16.50 23.01
C ASN A 11 9.53 -16.70 22.68
N THR A 12 10.40 -15.84 23.23
CA THR A 12 11.63 -16.25 23.95
C THR A 12 12.00 -15.11 24.92
N GLN A 13 12.67 -15.47 26.01
CA GLN A 13 12.65 -14.82 27.32
C GLN A 13 13.46 -13.50 27.41
N GLU A 14 12.82 -12.47 27.96
CA GLU A 14 13.30 -11.51 28.98
C GLU A 14 12.43 -10.24 28.91
N LYS A 15 11.35 -10.23 29.69
CA LYS A 15 10.37 -9.14 29.74
C LYS A 15 10.82 -8.07 30.73
N ASN A 16 11.67 -7.16 30.30
CA ASN A 16 11.73 -5.83 30.91
C ASN A 16 10.50 -5.01 30.44
N ARG A 17 9.42 -5.11 31.22
CA ARG A 17 8.17 -4.34 31.11
C ARG A 17 8.40 -2.87 31.47
N ARG A 18 8.93 -2.03 30.57
CA ARG A 18 8.74 -0.57 30.63
C ARG A 18 8.60 0.00 29.20
N ASN A 19 7.64 0.91 29.00
CA ASN A 19 7.37 1.71 27.78
C ASN A 19 6.34 1.17 26.76
N GLY A 20 5.06 1.16 27.17
CA GLY A 20 3.90 0.96 26.29
C GLY A 20 2.97 2.17 26.09
N GLY A 21 3.29 3.33 26.67
CA GLY A 21 2.46 4.55 26.64
C GLY A 21 2.70 5.46 25.42
N CYS A 22 3.95 5.87 25.19
CA CYS A 22 4.34 6.85 24.18
C CYS A 22 3.89 6.48 22.74
N LEU A 23 4.05 5.22 22.33
CA LEU A 23 3.66 4.77 20.98
C LEU A 23 2.13 4.79 20.76
N LYS A 24 1.31 4.67 21.82
CA LYS A 24 -0.16 4.69 21.69
C LYS A 24 -0.67 6.09 21.42
N GLU A 25 -0.10 7.08 22.11
CA GLU A 25 -0.44 8.50 21.94
C GLU A 25 -0.04 9.00 20.55
N GLU A 26 1.18 8.69 20.10
CA GLU A 26 1.65 9.01 18.74
C GLU A 26 0.75 8.38 17.67
N ARG A 27 0.36 7.11 17.84
CA ARG A 27 -0.58 6.44 16.93
C ARG A 27 -1.96 7.11 16.92
N LEU A 28 -2.46 7.56 18.07
CA LEU A 28 -3.73 8.27 18.14
C LEU A 28 -3.64 9.62 17.44
N LYS A 29 -2.54 10.35 17.67
CA LYS A 29 -2.22 11.62 17.01
C LYS A 29 -2.17 11.48 15.49
N LEU A 30 -1.42 10.51 14.97
CA LEU A 30 -1.36 10.22 13.53
C LEU A 30 -2.73 9.83 12.95
N ARG A 31 -3.55 9.07 13.68
CA ARG A 31 -4.93 8.75 13.27
C ARG A 31 -5.82 9.99 13.21
N ARG A 32 -5.66 10.92 14.15
CA ARG A 32 -6.35 12.22 14.11
C ARG A 32 -5.92 12.99 12.86
N TRP A 33 -4.61 13.13 12.61
CA TRP A 33 -4.08 13.82 11.43
C TRP A 33 -4.60 13.24 10.11
N ILE A 34 -4.60 11.92 9.95
CA ILE A 34 -5.18 11.24 8.77
C ILE A 34 -6.69 11.49 8.66
N GLY A 35 -7.39 11.51 9.80
CA GLY A 35 -8.80 11.85 9.88
C GLY A 35 -9.09 13.28 9.39
N THR A 36 -8.29 14.24 9.86
CA THR A 36 -8.37 15.66 9.47
C THR A 36 -8.02 15.86 8.00
N ALA A 37 -6.97 15.20 7.50
CA ALA A 37 -6.60 15.23 6.09
C ALA A 37 -7.75 14.71 5.20
N ARG A 38 -8.36 13.57 5.57
CA ARG A 38 -9.52 13.03 4.87
C ARG A 38 -10.71 13.99 4.88
N TRP A 39 -11.02 14.57 6.04
CA TRP A 39 -12.11 15.54 6.17
C TRP A 39 -11.84 16.78 5.31
N THR A 40 -10.62 17.33 5.37
CA THR A 40 -10.21 18.53 4.63
C THR A 40 -10.32 18.31 3.12
N TYR A 41 -9.80 17.20 2.60
CA TYR A 41 -9.97 16.81 1.20
C TYR A 41 -11.44 16.76 0.80
N ASN A 42 -12.28 16.13 1.62
CA ASN A 42 -13.71 15.99 1.33
C ASN A 42 -14.44 17.33 1.38
N GLN A 43 -14.08 18.24 2.29
CA GLN A 43 -14.63 19.60 2.31
C GLN A 43 -14.25 20.36 1.05
N CYS A 44 -12.98 20.31 0.65
CA CYS A 44 -12.50 20.94 -0.58
C CYS A 44 -13.28 20.40 -1.80
N LEU A 45 -13.49 19.09 -1.88
CA LEU A 45 -14.26 18.49 -2.96
C LEU A 45 -15.73 18.92 -2.93
N SER A 46 -16.34 19.02 -1.74
CA SER A 46 -17.72 19.48 -1.60
C SER A 46 -17.88 20.93 -2.06
N VAL A 47 -16.93 21.80 -1.74
CA VAL A 47 -16.94 23.20 -2.16
C VAL A 47 -16.79 23.32 -3.68
N VAL A 48 -15.88 22.56 -4.30
CA VAL A 48 -15.71 22.56 -5.76
C VAL A 48 -16.93 21.97 -6.48
N GLU A 49 -17.48 20.85 -6.02
CA GLU A 49 -18.59 20.18 -6.73
C GLU A 49 -19.99 20.76 -6.42
N LYS A 50 -20.21 21.34 -5.24
CA LYS A 50 -21.56 21.80 -4.81
C LYS A 50 -21.71 23.30 -4.71
N GLU A 51 -20.65 24.02 -4.32
CA GLU A 51 -20.66 25.49 -4.23
C GLU A 51 -20.13 26.13 -5.52
N ASP A 52 -19.82 25.33 -6.53
CA ASP A 52 -19.31 25.74 -7.85
C ASP A 52 -18.10 26.69 -7.79
N VAL A 53 -17.24 26.48 -6.79
CA VAL A 53 -16.01 27.25 -6.62
C VAL A 53 -14.95 26.75 -7.58
N ASN A 54 -14.23 27.69 -8.22
CA ASN A 54 -13.09 27.37 -9.05
C ASN A 54 -12.08 26.50 -8.31
N TRP A 55 -11.62 25.43 -8.95
CA TRP A 55 -10.65 24.48 -8.38
C TRP A 55 -9.21 25.05 -8.30
N ASN A 56 -9.02 26.37 -8.31
CA ASN A 56 -7.71 26.95 -8.11
C ASN A 56 -7.36 26.97 -6.62
N LYS A 57 -6.05 27.02 -6.33
CA LYS A 57 -5.54 26.94 -4.96
C LYS A 57 -6.05 28.07 -4.06
N LYS A 58 -6.15 29.29 -4.59
CA LYS A 58 -6.52 30.49 -3.82
C LYS A 58 -7.95 30.40 -3.31
N ASP A 59 -8.88 30.06 -4.21
CA ASP A 59 -10.31 30.05 -3.91
C ASP A 59 -10.67 28.90 -2.96
N VAL A 60 -10.16 27.69 -3.22
CA VAL A 60 -10.35 26.53 -2.33
C VAL A 60 -9.72 26.78 -0.96
N TRP A 61 -8.52 27.39 -0.91
CA TRP A 61 -7.87 27.72 0.35
C TRP A 61 -8.67 28.73 1.17
N ALA A 62 -9.15 29.81 0.54
CA ALA A 62 -9.92 30.86 1.22
C ALA A 62 -11.20 30.31 1.85
N ARG A 63 -11.83 29.32 1.20
CA ARG A 63 -13.06 28.70 1.68
C ARG A 63 -12.83 27.60 2.71
N CYS A 64 -11.82 26.75 2.53
CA CYS A 64 -11.66 25.53 3.33
C CYS A 64 -10.58 25.60 4.41
N LEU A 65 -9.55 26.44 4.24
CA LEU A 65 -8.35 26.42 5.09
C LEU A 65 -8.05 27.74 5.81
N ASN A 66 -8.73 28.83 5.45
CA ASN A 66 -8.58 30.13 6.12
C ASN A 66 -8.90 30.01 7.62
N ALA A 67 -7.99 30.51 8.46
CA ALA A 67 -8.11 30.44 9.92
C ALA A 67 -9.41 31.06 10.45
N VAL A 68 -9.92 32.10 9.79
CA VAL A 68 -11.17 32.78 10.16
C VAL A 68 -12.36 31.80 10.16
N ASN A 69 -12.38 30.86 9.21
CA ASN A 69 -13.47 29.89 9.07
C ASN A 69 -13.53 28.91 10.26
N PHE A 70 -12.41 28.70 10.96
CA PHE A 70 -12.34 27.81 12.12
C PHE A 70 -12.54 28.55 13.44
N ARG A 71 -12.12 29.81 13.54
CA ARG A 71 -12.26 30.61 14.78
C ARG A 71 -13.72 30.85 15.14
N ASN A 72 -14.56 31.09 14.13
CA ASN A 72 -15.96 31.43 14.32
C ASN A 72 -16.87 30.20 14.47
N ASN A 73 -16.36 28.98 14.22
CA ASN A 73 -17.13 27.75 14.31
C ASN A 73 -16.57 26.82 15.39
N ALA A 74 -17.26 26.76 16.54
CA ALA A 74 -16.86 25.94 17.68
C ALA A 74 -16.73 24.44 17.34
N GLU A 75 -17.53 23.93 16.40
CA GLU A 75 -17.50 22.53 15.97
C GLU A 75 -16.28 22.16 15.13
N LEU A 76 -15.58 23.15 14.56
CA LEU A 76 -14.43 22.92 13.68
C LEU A 76 -13.08 23.22 14.35
N LYS A 77 -13.08 23.60 15.63
CA LYS A 77 -11.83 23.90 16.37
C LYS A 77 -10.85 22.73 16.38
N TRP A 78 -11.33 21.48 16.43
CA TRP A 78 -10.49 20.28 16.41
C TRP A 78 -9.62 20.15 15.15
N VAL A 79 -10.02 20.77 14.03
CA VAL A 79 -9.25 20.77 12.77
C VAL A 79 -7.92 21.52 12.96
N MET A 80 -7.92 22.57 13.79
CA MET A 80 -6.75 23.38 14.08
C MET A 80 -5.74 22.68 15.00
N GLU A 81 -6.11 21.58 15.67
CA GLU A 81 -5.17 20.70 16.39
C GLU A 81 -4.25 19.92 15.44
N THR A 82 -4.59 19.89 14.14
CA THR A 82 -3.76 19.26 13.12
C THR A 82 -2.90 20.31 12.42
N PRO A 83 -1.60 20.05 12.24
CA PRO A 83 -0.68 20.98 11.58
C PRO A 83 -1.24 21.47 10.24
N TYR A 84 -1.02 22.75 9.95
CA TYR A 84 -1.44 23.38 8.69
C TYR A 84 -0.95 22.61 7.46
N ASP A 85 0.31 22.17 7.49
CA ASP A 85 0.96 21.41 6.43
C ASP A 85 0.17 20.16 6.02
N ILE A 86 -0.41 19.43 6.98
CA ILE A 86 -1.25 18.24 6.71
C ILE A 86 -2.57 18.63 6.01
N ARG A 87 -3.19 19.73 6.43
CA ARG A 87 -4.45 20.23 5.87
C ARG A 87 -4.23 20.77 4.45
N ASN A 88 -3.16 21.55 4.26
CA ASN A 88 -2.76 22.11 2.98
C ASN A 88 -2.43 21.01 1.97
N GLU A 89 -1.70 19.96 2.38
CA GLU A 89 -1.43 18.82 1.49
C GLU A 89 -2.69 18.03 1.13
N ALA A 90 -3.66 17.91 2.04
CA ALA A 90 -4.93 17.28 1.70
C ALA A 90 -5.74 18.07 0.64
N MET A 91 -5.62 19.40 0.63
CA MET A 91 -6.16 20.24 -0.44
C MET A 91 -5.35 20.06 -1.72
N ASN A 92 -4.01 20.13 -1.67
CA ASN A 92 -3.14 19.97 -2.84
C ASN A 92 -3.34 18.61 -3.51
N ASP A 93 -3.58 17.55 -2.75
CA ASP A 93 -3.95 16.22 -3.23
C ASP A 93 -5.19 16.24 -4.15
N LEU A 94 -6.22 17.01 -3.78
CA LEU A 94 -7.43 17.17 -4.61
C LEU A 94 -7.10 17.91 -5.90
N LEU A 95 -6.40 19.04 -5.78
CA LEU A 95 -6.02 19.89 -6.91
C LEU A 95 -5.15 19.13 -7.90
N LYS A 96 -4.16 18.38 -7.42
CA LYS A 96 -3.32 17.48 -8.22
C LYS A 96 -4.17 16.42 -8.93
N GLY A 97 -5.21 15.92 -8.29
CA GLY A 97 -6.18 15.01 -8.89
C GLY A 97 -6.90 15.63 -10.09
N TYR A 98 -7.38 16.87 -9.97
CA TYR A 98 -7.95 17.62 -11.10
C TYR A 98 -6.91 17.85 -12.20
N SER A 99 -5.76 18.45 -11.87
CA SER A 99 -4.68 18.74 -12.83
C SER A 99 -4.26 17.50 -13.63
N THR A 100 -4.13 16.35 -12.96
CA THR A 100 -3.72 15.09 -13.62
C THR A 100 -4.80 14.57 -14.59
N ASN A 101 -6.09 14.64 -14.22
CA ASN A 101 -7.15 14.19 -15.10
C ASN A 101 -7.32 15.11 -16.32
N PHE A 102 -7.13 16.43 -16.15
CA PHE A 102 -7.12 17.37 -17.28
C PHE A 102 -5.90 17.18 -18.18
N ALA A 103 -4.71 17.01 -17.60
CA ALA A 103 -3.48 16.74 -18.37
C ALA A 103 -3.55 15.44 -19.18
N THR A 104 -4.28 14.44 -18.68
CA THR A 104 -4.51 13.17 -19.39
C THR A 104 -5.69 13.21 -20.38
N ASN A 105 -6.20 14.42 -20.68
CA ASN A 105 -7.31 14.69 -21.62
C ASN A 105 -8.55 13.78 -21.41
N ARG A 106 -8.85 13.46 -20.15
CA ARG A 106 -10.03 12.65 -19.82
C ARG A 106 -11.28 13.50 -20.00
N LYS A 107 -12.02 13.24 -21.08
CA LYS A 107 -13.27 13.95 -21.45
C LYS A 107 -14.31 14.02 -20.32
N LYS A 108 -14.38 12.97 -19.49
CA LYS A 108 -15.30 12.90 -18.34
C LYS A 108 -14.60 12.20 -17.18
N PHE A 109 -14.49 12.88 -16.05
CA PHE A 109 -14.04 12.29 -14.80
C PHE A 109 -14.84 12.86 -13.63
N LYS A 110 -14.92 12.09 -12.55
CA LYS A 110 -15.54 12.53 -11.30
C LYS A 110 -14.61 12.22 -10.15
N MET A 111 -14.30 13.24 -9.36
CA MET A 111 -13.52 13.08 -8.15
C MET A 111 -14.39 12.40 -7.09
N LYS A 112 -13.78 11.55 -6.25
CA LYS A 112 -14.51 10.79 -5.22
C LYS A 112 -14.11 11.26 -3.84
N PHE A 113 -15.09 11.33 -2.95
CA PHE A 113 -14.84 11.50 -1.52
C PHE A 113 -13.99 10.35 -0.98
N ARG A 114 -13.02 10.69 -0.14
CA ARG A 114 -12.20 9.73 0.61
C ARG A 114 -13.01 9.13 1.76
N SER A 115 -12.87 7.83 1.97
CA SER A 115 -13.53 7.08 3.03
C SER A 115 -12.55 6.57 4.08
N LYS A 116 -13.02 6.44 5.33
CA LYS A 116 -12.29 5.71 6.37
C LYS A 116 -12.09 4.22 5.99
N LYS A 117 -12.89 3.72 5.05
CA LYS A 117 -12.84 2.35 4.52
C LYS A 117 -11.90 2.21 3.31
N ASP A 118 -11.26 3.28 2.85
CA ASP A 118 -10.30 3.19 1.76
C ASP A 118 -9.18 2.21 2.13
N LEU A 119 -8.65 1.49 1.13
CA LEU A 119 -7.65 0.45 1.35
C LEU A 119 -6.41 1.01 2.05
N HIS A 120 -6.02 2.22 1.64
CA HIS A 120 -4.91 2.98 2.20
C HIS A 120 -5.34 4.44 2.36
N GLN A 121 -4.83 5.08 3.41
CA GLN A 121 -4.93 6.52 3.59
C GLN A 121 -3.52 7.05 3.88
N SER A 122 -3.21 8.24 3.38
CA SER A 122 -1.86 8.79 3.46
C SER A 122 -1.88 10.24 3.92
N ILE A 123 -0.77 10.64 4.55
CA ILE A 123 -0.39 12.03 4.77
C ILE A 123 1.07 12.22 4.34
N VAL A 124 1.39 13.43 3.90
CA VAL A 124 2.77 13.83 3.60
C VAL A 124 3.47 14.21 4.90
N ILE A 125 4.73 13.78 5.02
CA ILE A 125 5.67 14.22 6.04
C ILE A 125 6.81 14.92 5.30
N TYR A 126 6.79 16.25 5.35
CA TYR A 126 7.80 17.05 4.67
C TYR A 126 9.18 16.84 5.26
N PHE A 127 10.21 16.85 4.42
CA PHE A 127 11.60 16.70 4.86
C PHE A 127 12.00 17.79 5.88
N LYS A 128 11.42 19.00 5.77
CA LYS A 128 11.65 20.13 6.70
C LYS A 128 11.28 19.83 8.15
N HIS A 129 10.39 18.86 8.39
CA HIS A 129 10.00 18.43 9.73
C HIS A 129 10.83 17.27 10.26
N TRP A 130 11.64 16.66 9.40
CA TRP A 130 12.52 15.57 9.79
C TRP A 130 13.56 16.07 10.80
N SER A 131 13.87 15.24 11.79
CA SER A 131 14.89 15.53 12.81
C SER A 131 14.62 16.76 13.70
N LYS A 132 13.41 17.33 13.70
CA LYS A 132 13.04 18.37 14.67
C LYS A 132 12.96 17.78 16.08
N SER A 133 13.63 18.42 17.04
CA SER A 133 13.56 18.05 18.46
C SER A 133 12.36 18.67 19.19
N HIS A 134 11.77 19.72 18.63
CA HIS A 134 10.67 20.49 19.20
C HIS A 134 9.49 20.64 18.22
N GLY A 135 8.31 20.96 18.76
CA GLY A 135 7.09 21.21 17.99
C GLY A 135 6.29 19.94 17.65
N GLU A 136 5.27 20.10 16.80
CA GLU A 136 4.25 19.08 16.55
C GLU A 136 4.78 17.78 15.94
N TYR A 137 5.93 17.84 15.25
CA TYR A 137 6.57 16.72 14.55
C TYR A 137 7.74 16.10 15.32
N SER A 138 8.03 16.57 16.54
CA SER A 138 9.15 16.10 17.37
C SER A 138 9.13 14.61 17.75
N PHE A 139 7.98 13.96 17.57
CA PHE A 139 7.83 12.53 17.80
C PHE A 139 8.37 11.68 16.63
N LEU A 140 8.55 12.24 15.43
CA LEU A 140 8.92 11.46 14.25
C LEU A 140 10.25 10.69 14.44
N PRO A 141 11.34 11.30 14.96
CA PRO A 141 12.60 10.58 15.17
C PRO A 141 12.52 9.55 16.30
N LYS A 142 11.52 9.67 17.18
CA LYS A 142 11.31 8.78 18.35
C LYS A 142 10.48 7.54 18.02
N MET A 143 9.92 7.47 16.81
CA MET A 143 9.10 6.34 16.39
C MET A 143 9.94 5.05 16.30
N LYS A 144 9.40 3.96 16.82
CA LYS A 144 10.00 2.62 16.65
C LYS A 144 9.65 2.05 15.28
N LEU A 145 10.66 1.83 14.43
CA LEU A 145 10.53 1.21 13.12
C LEU A 145 11.18 -0.18 13.08
N ALA A 146 10.81 -0.99 12.09
CA ALA A 146 11.45 -2.28 11.83
C ALA A 146 12.84 -2.13 11.18
N GLU A 147 13.10 -1.02 10.51
CA GLU A 147 14.39 -0.65 9.92
C GLU A 147 14.86 0.66 10.56
N PRO A 148 16.18 0.89 10.68
CA PRO A 148 16.69 2.16 11.19
C PRO A 148 16.23 3.33 10.32
N LEU A 149 15.87 4.43 10.98
CA LEU A 149 15.52 5.66 10.30
C LEU A 149 16.78 6.32 9.73
N PRO A 150 16.69 6.93 8.54
CA PRO A 150 17.79 7.74 8.06
C PRO A 150 17.94 9.01 8.88
N ASN A 151 19.19 9.41 9.12
CA ASN A 151 19.51 10.64 9.85
C ASN A 151 18.94 11.89 9.15
N LYS A 152 18.83 11.84 7.81
CA LYS A 152 18.31 12.91 6.97
C LYS A 152 17.38 12.36 5.88
N LEU A 153 16.30 13.09 5.61
CA LEU A 153 15.48 12.90 4.42
C LEU A 153 15.94 13.87 3.33
N GLU A 154 16.12 13.35 2.12
CA GLU A 154 16.42 14.16 0.92
C GLU A 154 15.15 14.75 0.29
N TYR A 155 14.03 14.05 0.43
CA TYR A 155 12.75 14.40 -0.18
C TYR A 155 11.61 14.19 0.81
N ASP A 156 10.44 14.72 0.46
CA ASP A 156 9.22 14.48 1.22
C ASP A 156 8.84 13.00 1.24
N SER A 157 8.31 12.58 2.37
CA SER A 157 7.92 11.18 2.60
C SER A 157 6.42 11.05 2.78
N HIS A 158 5.88 9.87 2.53
CA HIS A 158 4.46 9.59 2.75
C HIS A 158 4.29 8.59 3.88
N LEU A 159 3.49 8.96 4.88
CA LEU A 159 3.04 8.03 5.91
C LEU A 159 1.68 7.44 5.49
N ILE A 160 1.65 6.14 5.28
CA ILE A 160 0.44 5.41 4.84
C ILE A 160 -0.07 4.53 5.98
N VAL A 161 -1.39 4.54 6.20
CA VAL A 161 -2.08 3.59 7.07
C VAL A 161 -2.97 2.66 6.24
N ASN A 162 -2.90 1.36 6.54
CA ASN A 162 -3.80 0.38 5.91
C ASN A 162 -5.06 0.13 6.76
N GLN A 163 -5.98 -0.67 6.24
CA GLN A 163 -7.22 -1.04 6.95
C GLN A 163 -6.98 -1.80 8.26
N LEU A 164 -5.83 -2.47 8.43
CA LEU A 164 -5.44 -3.12 9.71
C LEU A 164 -4.94 -2.10 10.74
N GLY A 165 -4.78 -0.83 10.36
CA GLY A 165 -4.28 0.22 11.23
C GLY A 165 -2.77 0.21 11.42
N GLU A 166 -2.05 -0.46 10.51
CA GLU A 166 -0.59 -0.49 10.47
C GLU A 166 -0.09 0.68 9.64
N PHE A 167 1.00 1.29 10.11
CA PHE A 167 1.64 2.42 9.44
C PHE A 167 2.82 1.93 8.61
N TYR A 168 3.10 2.63 7.52
CA TYR A 168 4.22 2.41 6.60
C TYR A 168 4.78 3.77 6.19
N LEU A 169 6.09 3.97 6.32
CA LEU A 169 6.76 5.20 5.88
C LEU A 169 7.38 4.93 4.51
N TYR A 170 6.96 5.71 3.53
CA TYR A 170 7.49 5.67 2.17
C TYR A 170 8.49 6.81 2.04
N ILE A 171 9.77 6.44 2.06
CA ILE A 171 10.89 7.34 1.88
C ILE A 171 11.36 7.16 0.43
N PRO A 172 11.09 8.12 -0.47
CA PRO A 172 11.70 8.08 -1.80
C PRO A 172 13.22 8.21 -1.69
N ARG A 173 13.92 7.50 -2.56
CA ARG A 173 15.39 7.51 -2.67
C ARG A 173 15.76 7.73 -4.13
N PRO A 174 16.85 8.45 -4.41
CA PRO A 174 17.33 8.58 -5.77
C PRO A 174 17.69 7.18 -6.29
N LEU A 175 17.23 6.87 -7.50
CA LEU A 175 17.55 5.61 -8.14
C LEU A 175 19.01 5.63 -8.58
N LYS A 176 19.82 4.71 -8.06
CA LYS A 176 21.19 4.50 -8.57
C LYS A 176 21.09 3.71 -9.87
N ILE A 177 21.23 4.41 -11.00
CA ILE A 177 21.31 3.78 -12.31
C ILE A 177 22.67 3.08 -12.40
N ARG A 178 22.67 1.76 -12.62
CA ARG A 178 23.88 1.00 -12.93
C ARG A 178 24.15 1.10 -14.44
N ALA A 179 25.40 1.30 -14.83
CA ALA A 179 25.79 1.27 -16.24
C ALA A 179 25.59 -0.14 -16.82
N GLU A 180 25.31 -0.23 -18.12
CA GLU A 180 25.02 -1.50 -18.84
C GLU A 180 26.10 -2.56 -18.64
N ASN A 181 27.35 -2.11 -18.45
CA ASN A 181 28.53 -2.96 -18.30
C ASN A 181 28.65 -3.65 -16.92
N GLN A 182 27.70 -3.41 -15.99
CA GLN A 182 27.65 -4.02 -14.66
C GLN A 182 26.71 -5.24 -14.58
N GLY A 183 26.31 -5.78 -15.73
CA GLY A 183 25.57 -7.04 -15.80
C GLY A 183 26.42 -8.24 -15.35
N PRO A 184 25.78 -9.36 -14.98
CA PRO A 184 26.49 -10.61 -14.70
C PRO A 184 27.41 -11.01 -15.88
N MET A 185 28.65 -11.37 -15.57
CA MET A 185 29.63 -11.84 -16.56
C MET A 185 29.37 -13.31 -16.89
N PHE A 186 29.18 -13.61 -18.17
CA PHE A 186 28.86 -14.94 -18.65
C PHE A 186 30.05 -15.54 -19.39
N GLN A 187 30.42 -16.78 -19.06
CA GLN A 187 31.59 -17.47 -19.62
C GLN A 187 31.25 -18.35 -20.85
N LYS A 188 29.96 -18.63 -21.11
CA LYS A 188 29.52 -19.53 -22.19
C LYS A 188 28.62 -18.80 -23.21
N GLU A 189 28.76 -19.14 -24.49
CA GLU A 189 27.78 -18.72 -25.50
C GLU A 189 26.37 -19.18 -25.12
N GLY A 190 25.39 -18.27 -25.19
CA GLY A 190 24.00 -18.52 -24.76
C GLY A 190 23.73 -18.43 -23.26
N SER A 191 24.77 -18.31 -22.41
CA SER A 191 24.57 -18.02 -20.98
C SER A 191 24.19 -16.54 -20.79
N GLY A 192 23.15 -16.31 -19.99
CA GLY A 192 22.59 -14.97 -19.78
C GLY A 192 21.26 -14.70 -20.49
N VAL A 193 20.66 -15.69 -21.18
CA VAL A 193 19.29 -15.63 -21.69
C VAL A 193 18.41 -16.67 -20.99
N ILE A 194 17.21 -16.29 -20.57
CA ILE A 194 16.20 -17.22 -20.03
C ILE A 194 14.82 -16.96 -20.63
N SER A 195 14.13 -18.04 -20.96
CA SER A 195 12.70 -18.02 -21.31
C SER A 195 11.86 -18.45 -20.12
N LEU A 196 10.78 -17.72 -19.85
CA LEU A 196 9.89 -17.97 -18.70
C LEU A 196 8.52 -18.47 -19.17
N ASP A 197 7.94 -19.43 -18.46
CA ASP A 197 6.59 -19.92 -18.67
C ASP A 197 5.76 -19.81 -17.36
N PRO A 198 4.74 -18.94 -17.32
CA PRO A 198 3.93 -18.72 -16.13
C PRO A 198 2.91 -19.85 -15.92
N GLY A 199 2.89 -20.39 -14.70
CA GLY A 199 2.03 -21.51 -14.33
C GLY A 199 1.25 -21.30 -13.04
N VAL A 200 0.26 -22.16 -12.81
CA VAL A 200 -0.58 -22.12 -11.59
C VAL A 200 -0.13 -23.09 -10.49
N ARG A 201 0.54 -24.19 -10.86
CA ARG A 201 1.08 -25.19 -9.92
C ARG A 201 2.47 -24.80 -9.44
N THR A 202 3.33 -24.52 -10.41
CA THR A 202 4.60 -23.82 -10.28
C THR A 202 4.34 -22.40 -10.79
N PHE A 203 4.70 -21.38 -10.02
CA PHE A 203 4.42 -19.99 -10.38
C PHE A 203 5.08 -19.59 -11.70
N MET A 204 6.35 -19.96 -11.87
CA MET A 204 7.12 -19.69 -13.08
C MET A 204 8.11 -20.83 -13.31
N THR A 205 8.14 -21.36 -14.53
CA THR A 205 9.18 -22.26 -15.00
C THR A 205 10.11 -21.47 -15.91
N GLY A 206 11.41 -21.72 -15.84
CA GLY A 206 12.38 -21.06 -16.71
C GLY A 206 13.29 -22.05 -17.41
N TYR A 207 13.64 -21.77 -18.66
CA TYR A 207 14.56 -22.58 -19.47
C TYR A 207 15.62 -21.68 -20.11
N ASP A 208 16.88 -22.07 -19.97
CA ASP A 208 18.00 -21.40 -20.63
C ASP A 208 18.58 -22.24 -21.79
N PRO A 209 19.32 -21.62 -22.73
CA PRO A 209 19.98 -22.33 -23.83
C PRO A 209 21.09 -23.30 -23.38
N SER A 210 21.56 -23.20 -22.14
CA SER A 210 22.54 -24.13 -21.58
C SER A 210 21.92 -25.47 -21.15
N GLY A 211 20.59 -25.58 -21.21
CA GLY A 211 19.82 -26.76 -20.84
C GLY A 211 19.34 -26.76 -19.40
N MET A 212 19.53 -25.67 -18.64
CA MET A 212 19.05 -25.57 -17.27
C MET A 212 17.54 -25.27 -17.26
N ALA A 213 16.81 -26.06 -16.47
CA ALA A 213 15.40 -25.86 -16.18
C ALA A 213 15.21 -25.49 -14.70
N ILE A 214 14.52 -24.39 -14.42
CA ILE A 214 14.22 -23.93 -13.07
C ILE A 214 12.72 -23.89 -12.82
N GLU A 215 12.32 -24.13 -11.59
CA GLU A 215 10.92 -24.07 -11.16
C GLU A 215 10.78 -23.20 -9.90
N TRP A 216 10.00 -22.13 -9.99
CA TRP A 216 9.73 -21.21 -8.87
C TRP A 216 8.31 -21.38 -8.33
N GLY A 217 8.17 -21.39 -7.01
CA GLY A 217 6.87 -21.53 -6.34
C GLY A 217 6.28 -22.94 -6.41
N LYS A 218 7.09 -23.95 -6.74
CA LYS A 218 6.70 -25.36 -6.69
C LYS A 218 6.36 -25.73 -5.25
N ASN A 219 5.26 -26.46 -5.05
CA ASN A 219 4.73 -26.89 -3.74
C ASN A 219 4.26 -25.77 -2.77
N ASP A 220 4.58 -24.50 -3.02
CA ASP A 220 4.16 -23.37 -2.18
C ASP A 220 2.65 -23.11 -2.25
N ILE A 221 2.02 -23.47 -3.37
CA ILE A 221 0.60 -23.23 -3.57
C ILE A 221 -0.27 -23.92 -2.51
N GLY A 222 0.16 -25.06 -1.96
CA GLY A 222 -0.54 -25.77 -0.88
C GLY A 222 -0.70 -24.92 0.38
N GLN A 223 0.32 -24.12 0.73
CA GLN A 223 0.24 -23.20 1.86
C GLN A 223 -0.76 -22.07 1.58
N ILE A 224 -0.72 -21.50 0.37
CA ILE A 224 -1.63 -20.44 -0.07
C ILE A 224 -3.08 -20.93 -0.10
N TYR A 225 -3.32 -22.17 -0.56
CA TYR A 225 -4.65 -22.77 -0.56
C TYR A 225 -5.25 -22.92 0.84
N ARG A 226 -4.44 -23.36 1.83
CA ARG A 226 -4.90 -23.46 3.22
C ARG A 226 -5.38 -22.10 3.75
N LEU A 227 -4.67 -21.02 3.41
CA LEU A 227 -5.07 -19.66 3.76
C LEU A 227 -6.34 -19.23 3.02
N CYS A 228 -6.46 -19.53 1.72
CA CYS A 228 -7.67 -19.25 0.93
C CYS A 228 -8.89 -19.95 1.52
N HIS A 229 -8.76 -21.22 1.89
CA HIS A 229 -9.85 -21.97 2.49
C HIS A 229 -10.25 -21.43 3.88
N ALA A 230 -9.27 -21.04 4.71
CA ALA A 230 -9.55 -20.37 5.97
C ALA A 230 -10.28 -19.03 5.76
N TYR A 231 -9.88 -18.27 4.74
CA TYR A 231 -10.57 -17.03 4.35
C TYR A 231 -12.02 -17.30 3.96
N ASP A 232 -12.29 -18.30 3.12
CA ASP A 232 -13.63 -18.64 2.65
C ASP A 232 -14.56 -19.07 3.80
N LYS A 233 -14.04 -19.88 4.74
CA LYS A 233 -14.77 -20.25 5.97
C LYS A 233 -15.16 -19.03 6.80
N LEU A 234 -14.26 -18.05 6.95
CA LEU A 234 -14.54 -16.81 7.68
C LEU A 234 -15.52 -15.91 6.92
N GLN A 235 -15.41 -15.86 5.60
CA GLN A 235 -16.33 -15.13 4.75
C GLN A 235 -17.74 -15.67 4.89
N SER A 236 -17.93 -16.99 4.74
CA SER A 236 -19.23 -17.65 4.90
C SER A 236 -19.84 -17.35 6.29
N LYS A 237 -19.05 -17.53 7.37
CA LYS A 237 -19.48 -17.17 8.74
C LYS A 237 -19.87 -15.70 8.90
N ARG A 238 -19.19 -14.79 8.21
CA ARG A 238 -19.50 -13.35 8.26
C ARG A 238 -20.79 -13.05 7.51
N ASP A 239 -20.98 -13.67 6.35
CA ASP A 239 -22.09 -13.39 5.44
C ASP A 239 -23.42 -13.96 5.98
N GLN A 240 -23.38 -15.03 6.77
CA GLN A 240 -24.52 -15.57 7.54
C GLN A 240 -24.97 -14.66 8.72
N ILE A 241 -24.20 -13.64 9.08
CA ILE A 241 -24.56 -12.73 10.17
C ILE A 241 -25.36 -11.56 9.61
N HIS A 242 -26.69 -11.66 9.69
CA HIS A 242 -27.59 -10.64 9.15
C HIS A 242 -27.94 -9.53 10.16
N GLU A 243 -28.05 -9.88 11.44
CA GLU A 243 -28.55 -8.95 12.46
C GLU A 243 -27.66 -7.73 12.69
N LYS A 244 -28.29 -6.55 12.81
CA LYS A 244 -27.60 -5.28 13.08
C LYS A 244 -26.82 -5.30 14.41
N ARG A 245 -27.34 -5.98 15.45
CA ARG A 245 -26.66 -6.13 16.76
C ARG A 245 -25.28 -6.78 16.67
N ASN A 246 -25.06 -7.62 15.66
CA ASN A 246 -23.81 -8.35 15.47
C ASN A 246 -22.76 -7.60 14.62
N LYS A 247 -22.92 -6.28 14.43
CA LYS A 247 -21.96 -5.45 13.66
C LYS A 247 -20.52 -5.57 14.19
N ARG A 248 -20.33 -5.61 15.52
CA ARG A 248 -18.99 -5.77 16.13
C ARG A 248 -18.36 -7.12 15.78
N LYS A 249 -19.15 -8.20 15.74
CA LYS A 249 -18.70 -9.54 15.33
C LYS A 249 -18.26 -9.55 13.86
N ARG A 250 -19.08 -8.98 12.95
CA ARG A 250 -18.74 -8.84 11.52
C ARG A 250 -17.46 -8.04 11.31
N TYR A 251 -17.28 -6.94 12.04
CA TYR A 251 -16.06 -6.13 12.00
C TYR A 251 -14.83 -6.95 12.43
N LYS A 252 -14.92 -7.69 13.54
CA LYS A 252 -13.81 -8.55 13.99
C LYS A 252 -13.45 -9.61 12.94
N LEU A 253 -14.46 -10.29 12.35
CA LEU A 253 -14.24 -11.28 11.29
C LEU A 253 -13.56 -10.65 10.06
N HIS A 254 -14.03 -9.49 9.62
CA HIS A 254 -13.43 -8.77 8.51
C HIS A 254 -11.94 -8.44 8.76
N HIS A 255 -11.58 -8.02 9.98
CA HIS A 255 -10.18 -7.79 10.35
C HIS A 255 -9.32 -9.07 10.29
N VAL A 256 -9.86 -10.21 10.71
CA VAL A 256 -9.15 -11.49 10.57
C VAL A 256 -8.97 -11.85 9.10
N MET A 257 -10.00 -11.67 8.28
CA MET A 257 -9.94 -11.89 6.83
C MET A 257 -8.86 -11.00 6.17
N LEU A 258 -8.77 -9.72 6.55
CA LEU A 258 -7.74 -8.81 6.06
C LEU A 258 -6.32 -9.27 6.42
N ARG A 259 -6.12 -9.86 7.62
CA ARG A 259 -4.82 -10.44 8.01
C ARG A 259 -4.44 -11.64 7.15
N ILE A 260 -5.40 -12.52 6.85
CA ILE A 260 -5.17 -13.68 5.96
C ILE A 260 -4.81 -13.18 4.56
N HIS A 261 -5.59 -12.25 4.01
CA HIS A 261 -5.33 -11.68 2.70
C HIS A 261 -3.96 -10.98 2.63
N LYS A 262 -3.58 -10.23 3.67
CA LYS A 262 -2.24 -9.66 3.80
C LYS A 262 -1.15 -10.74 3.81
N LYS A 263 -1.35 -11.83 4.56
CA LYS A 263 -0.40 -12.95 4.61
C LYS A 263 -0.20 -13.58 3.23
N ILE A 264 -1.29 -13.86 2.51
CA ILE A 264 -1.23 -14.36 1.12
C ILE A 264 -0.44 -13.40 0.24
N ARG A 265 -0.75 -12.09 0.27
CA ARG A 265 -0.03 -11.08 -0.51
C ARG A 265 1.46 -11.04 -0.17
N CYS A 266 1.83 -11.14 1.11
CA CYS A 266 3.23 -11.17 1.52
C CYS A 266 3.97 -12.41 0.99
N LEU A 267 3.34 -13.59 1.03
CA LEU A 267 3.93 -14.83 0.48
C LEU A 267 4.16 -14.71 -1.03
N VAL A 268 3.17 -14.21 -1.76
CA VAL A 268 3.27 -14.02 -3.22
C VAL A 268 4.33 -12.97 -3.54
N ASN A 269 4.35 -11.83 -2.83
CA ASN A 269 5.38 -10.79 -3.03
C ASN A 269 6.79 -11.32 -2.75
N ASP A 270 6.97 -12.13 -1.70
CA ASP A 270 8.26 -12.72 -1.36
C ASP A 270 8.77 -13.64 -2.49
N CYS A 271 7.90 -14.50 -3.02
CA CYS A 271 8.18 -15.32 -4.19
C CYS A 271 8.57 -14.45 -5.41
N HIS A 272 7.77 -13.43 -5.74
CA HIS A 272 8.04 -12.54 -6.86
C HIS A 272 9.38 -11.83 -6.73
N TYR A 273 9.66 -11.23 -5.56
CA TYR A 273 10.89 -10.46 -5.37
C TYR A 273 12.13 -11.34 -5.35
N LYS A 274 12.05 -12.55 -4.80
CA LYS A 274 13.17 -13.51 -4.85
C LYS A 274 13.43 -13.95 -6.29
N LEU A 275 12.39 -14.23 -7.07
CA LEU A 275 12.54 -14.55 -8.48
C LEU A 275 13.12 -13.37 -9.27
N VAL A 276 12.57 -12.16 -9.13
CA VAL A 276 13.08 -10.97 -9.83
C VAL A 276 14.54 -10.72 -9.48
N LYS A 277 14.90 -10.77 -8.19
CA LYS A 277 16.29 -10.60 -7.74
C LYS A 277 17.19 -11.64 -8.41
N TRP A 278 16.80 -12.91 -8.35
CA TRP A 278 17.57 -13.99 -8.94
C TRP A 278 17.70 -13.83 -10.46
N LEU A 279 16.64 -13.48 -11.18
CA LEU A 279 16.69 -13.23 -12.62
C LEU A 279 17.66 -12.10 -12.97
N CYS A 280 17.58 -10.96 -12.26
CA CYS A 280 18.45 -9.82 -12.50
C CYS A 280 19.92 -10.07 -12.10
N GLU A 281 20.18 -11.04 -11.23
CA GLU A 281 21.54 -11.43 -10.84
C GLU A 281 22.15 -12.46 -11.80
N ASN A 282 21.34 -13.22 -12.53
CA ASN A 282 21.79 -14.38 -13.32
C ASN A 282 21.55 -14.27 -14.82
N TYR A 283 20.78 -13.29 -15.32
CA TYR A 283 20.43 -13.16 -16.73
C TYR A 283 20.44 -11.70 -17.21
N TYR A 284 20.86 -11.51 -18.47
CA TYR A 284 20.79 -10.23 -19.18
C TYR A 284 19.48 -10.11 -19.97
N ILE A 285 19.07 -11.18 -20.65
CA ILE A 285 17.83 -11.22 -21.44
C ILE A 285 16.84 -12.15 -20.77
N ILE A 286 15.66 -11.62 -20.44
CA ILE A 286 14.56 -12.37 -19.86
C ILE A 286 13.39 -12.31 -20.84
N LEU A 287 13.07 -13.45 -21.45
CA LEU A 287 11.94 -13.60 -22.36
C LEU A 287 10.70 -13.96 -21.54
N LEU A 288 9.85 -12.96 -21.29
CA LEU A 288 8.56 -13.14 -20.61
C LEU A 288 7.42 -13.16 -21.64
N PRO A 289 6.64 -14.25 -21.75
CA PRO A 289 5.56 -14.35 -22.71
C PRO A 289 4.39 -13.45 -22.31
N GLU A 290 3.63 -13.03 -23.32
CA GLU A 290 2.41 -12.26 -23.07
C GLU A 290 1.35 -13.13 -22.38
N PHE A 291 1.19 -12.94 -21.07
CA PHE A 291 0.26 -13.73 -20.26
C PHE A 291 -1.04 -12.99 -19.96
N ARG A 292 -1.99 -13.03 -20.90
CA ARG A 292 -3.28 -12.31 -20.87
C ARG A 292 -4.29 -12.88 -19.84
N THR A 293 -3.93 -12.87 -18.57
CA THR A 293 -4.71 -13.43 -17.44
C THR A 293 -6.19 -13.03 -17.48
N GLN A 294 -6.51 -11.76 -17.75
CA GLN A 294 -7.89 -11.25 -17.77
C GLN A 294 -8.78 -11.99 -18.79
N LYS A 295 -8.27 -12.27 -19.99
CA LYS A 295 -9.01 -13.04 -21.02
C LYS A 295 -9.21 -14.49 -20.57
N ILE A 296 -8.19 -15.08 -19.95
CA ILE A 296 -8.21 -16.48 -19.51
C ILE A 296 -9.22 -16.72 -18.39
N ILE A 297 -9.39 -15.76 -17.47
CA ILE A 297 -10.25 -15.93 -16.28
C ILE A 297 -11.70 -15.46 -16.49
N GLN A 298 -12.03 -14.81 -17.61
CA GLN A 298 -13.34 -14.21 -17.84
C GLN A 298 -14.46 -15.25 -17.79
N ARG A 299 -15.44 -15.07 -16.91
CA ARG A 299 -16.58 -15.99 -16.78
C ARG A 299 -17.38 -16.01 -18.08
N GLY A 300 -17.79 -17.21 -18.51
CA GLY A 300 -18.47 -17.45 -19.80
C GLY A 300 -17.52 -17.74 -20.96
N GLN A 301 -16.33 -17.14 -20.98
CA GLN A 301 -15.33 -17.32 -22.05
C GLN A 301 -14.16 -18.23 -21.63
N ARG A 302 -13.95 -18.42 -20.33
CA ARG A 302 -12.87 -19.24 -19.79
C ARG A 302 -13.06 -20.74 -20.07
N ARG A 303 -12.00 -21.38 -20.57
CA ARG A 303 -11.90 -22.84 -20.72
C ARG A 303 -11.41 -23.55 -19.45
N ILE A 304 -10.96 -22.79 -18.44
CA ILE A 304 -10.40 -23.33 -17.19
C ILE A 304 -11.40 -23.34 -16.03
N GLY A 305 -11.21 -24.28 -15.10
CA GLY A 305 -12.02 -24.41 -13.89
C GLY A 305 -11.95 -23.19 -12.96
N SER A 306 -12.95 -23.02 -12.08
CA SER A 306 -13.01 -21.93 -11.07
C SER A 306 -11.81 -21.93 -10.12
N LYS A 307 -11.36 -23.12 -9.71
CA LYS A 307 -10.19 -23.30 -8.84
C LYS A 307 -8.92 -22.78 -9.53
N THR A 308 -8.68 -23.18 -10.78
CA THR A 308 -7.52 -22.74 -11.58
C THR A 308 -7.51 -21.23 -11.79
N ALA A 309 -8.66 -20.64 -12.16
CA ALA A 309 -8.77 -19.19 -12.34
C ALA A 309 -8.48 -18.43 -11.03
N ARG A 310 -8.97 -18.93 -9.89
CA ARG A 310 -8.68 -18.34 -8.58
C ARG A 310 -7.17 -18.34 -8.27
N VAL A 311 -6.49 -19.43 -8.59
CA VAL A 311 -5.06 -19.61 -8.32
C VAL A 311 -4.24 -18.66 -9.17
N MET A 312 -4.57 -18.55 -10.45
CA MET A 312 -3.96 -17.59 -11.36
C MET A 312 -4.08 -16.15 -10.83
N CYS A 313 -5.26 -15.76 -10.33
CA CYS A 313 -5.45 -14.47 -9.67
C CYS A 313 -4.67 -14.34 -8.37
N THR A 314 -4.49 -15.43 -7.62
CA THR A 314 -3.79 -15.42 -6.34
C THR A 314 -2.28 -15.21 -6.55
N TRP A 315 -1.69 -15.91 -7.53
CA TRP A 315 -0.32 -15.68 -7.98
C TRP A 315 -0.12 -14.28 -8.54
N SER A 316 -1.17 -13.60 -8.99
CA SER A 316 -1.06 -12.21 -9.46
C SER A 316 -0.05 -12.06 -10.61
N HIS A 317 -0.05 -12.96 -11.60
CA HIS A 317 0.93 -12.96 -12.69
C HIS A 317 1.05 -11.62 -13.43
N PHE A 318 -0.04 -10.87 -13.59
CA PHE A 318 0.01 -9.54 -14.21
C PHE A 318 0.79 -8.49 -13.39
N ARG A 319 0.94 -8.73 -12.07
CA ARG A 319 1.68 -7.85 -11.15
C ARG A 319 3.15 -8.26 -11.04
N PHE A 320 3.49 -9.49 -11.38
CA PHE A 320 4.89 -9.88 -11.58
C PHE A 320 5.36 -9.20 -12.86
#